data_AF-A0A842PCQ8-F1
#
_entry.id   AF-A0A842PCQ8-F1
#
_cell.length_a   1.000
_cell.length_b   1.000
_cell.length_c   1.000
_cell.angle_alpha   90.00
_cell.angle_beta   90.00
_cell.angle_gamma   90.00
#
_symmetry.space_group_name_H-M   'P 1'
#
loop_
_entity.id
_entity.type
_entity.pdbx_description
1 polymer ?
#
loop_
_entity_poly.entity_id
_entity_poly.type
_entity_poly.pdbx_seq_one_letter_code
_entity_poly.pdbx_strand_id
1 'polypeptide(L)'
;MKTRNSEIRKRDGRVVGFKDDLKLPLNAVEVLKRRYLLKDELGKVVETPGQMFERVATAIARAELEYGKSKEKVKEIERRFYQL
;
A
#
# COMPACT_ATOMS: atom_id res chain seq x y z
N MET A 1 -17.19 -21.81 -16.12
CA MET A 1 -17.86 -20.55 -15.74
C MET A 1 -16.78 -19.54 -15.34
N LYS A 2 -16.34 -18.67 -16.27
CA LYS A 2 -15.30 -17.66 -15.98
C LYS A 2 -15.98 -16.51 -15.24
N THR A 3 -15.59 -16.29 -13.98
CA THR A 3 -16.17 -15.24 -13.14
C THR A 3 -15.91 -13.87 -13.75
N ARG A 4 -16.90 -12.97 -13.70
CA ARG A 4 -16.84 -11.56 -14.14
C ARG A 4 -15.57 -10.81 -13.65
N ASN A 5 -15.02 -11.24 -12.52
CA ASN A 5 -13.78 -10.72 -11.93
C ASN A 5 -12.51 -11.08 -12.71
N SER A 6 -12.50 -12.19 -13.46
CA SER A 6 -11.33 -12.66 -14.21
C SER A 6 -11.07 -11.88 -15.51
N GLU A 7 -12.12 -11.29 -16.09
CA GLU A 7 -12.03 -10.48 -17.31
C GLU A 7 -11.59 -9.04 -17.00
N ILE A 8 -11.93 -8.51 -15.82
CA ILE A 8 -11.52 -7.18 -15.37
C ILE A 8 -10.01 -7.13 -15.09
N ARG A 9 -9.43 -8.21 -14.56
CA ARG A 9 -7.97 -8.34 -14.30
C ARG A 9 -7.08 -8.11 -15.53
N LYS A 10 -7.60 -8.28 -16.75
CA LYS A 10 -6.83 -8.05 -17.99
C LYS A 10 -6.78 -6.58 -18.44
N ARG A 11 -7.54 -5.69 -17.79
CA ARG A 11 -7.65 -4.25 -18.15
C ARG A 11 -6.95 -3.30 -17.15
N ASP A 12 -6.40 -3.85 -16.06
CA ASP A 12 -6.29 -3.15 -14.77
C ASP A 12 -4.97 -2.41 -14.53
N GLY A 13 -4.65 -1.47 -15.41
CA GLY A 13 -3.72 -0.37 -15.11
C GLY A 13 -4.32 1.01 -15.35
N ARG A 14 -5.56 1.07 -15.88
CA ARG A 14 -6.22 2.31 -16.33
C ARG A 14 -7.56 2.60 -15.66
N VAL A 15 -8.15 1.63 -14.96
CA VAL A 15 -9.45 1.80 -14.27
C VAL A 15 -9.25 2.39 -12.86
N VAL A 16 -8.13 2.03 -12.24
CA VAL A 16 -7.68 2.59 -10.98
C VAL A 16 -6.68 3.69 -11.34
N GLY A 17 -6.93 4.95 -10.97
CA GLY A 17 -6.11 6.10 -11.36
C GLY A 17 -4.67 6.12 -10.80
N PHE A 18 -4.12 4.97 -10.41
CA PHE A 18 -2.76 4.73 -9.92
C PHE A 18 -2.36 3.28 -10.24
N LYS A 19 -1.05 2.99 -10.21
CA LYS A 19 -0.50 1.66 -10.49
C LYS A 19 -0.77 0.72 -9.30
N ASP A 20 -1.47 -0.40 -9.53
CA ASP A 20 -1.50 -1.51 -8.57
C ASP A 20 -0.18 -2.29 -8.68
N ASP A 21 0.66 -2.15 -7.65
CA ASP A 21 1.99 -2.72 -7.53
C ASP A 21 2.00 -4.06 -6.79
N LEU A 22 0.93 -4.38 -6.05
CA LEU A 22 0.81 -5.61 -5.27
C LEU A 22 -0.17 -6.63 -5.87
N LYS A 23 -0.78 -6.30 -7.03
CA LYS A 23 -1.73 -7.16 -7.76
C LYS A 23 -2.89 -7.61 -6.87
N LEU A 24 -3.41 -6.69 -6.08
CA LEU A 24 -4.49 -6.97 -5.15
C LEU A 24 -5.80 -7.23 -5.92
N PRO A 25 -6.74 -7.99 -5.33
CA PRO A 25 -8.09 -8.08 -5.88
C PRO A 25 -8.72 -6.69 -6.01
N LEU A 26 -9.45 -6.44 -7.10
CA LEU A 26 -10.07 -5.13 -7.40
C LEU A 26 -10.91 -4.57 -6.24
N ASN A 27 -11.65 -5.42 -5.53
CA ASN A 27 -12.43 -5.01 -4.38
C ASN A 27 -11.55 -4.51 -3.22
N ALA A 28 -10.39 -5.10 -3.01
CA ALA A 28 -9.43 -4.63 -2.01
C ALA A 28 -8.87 -3.27 -2.43
N VAL A 29 -8.46 -3.12 -3.69
CA VAL A 29 -7.96 -1.84 -4.25
C VAL A 29 -8.99 -0.72 -4.10
N GLU A 30 -10.27 -1.01 -4.34
CA GLU A 30 -11.36 -0.03 -4.20
C GLU A 30 -11.56 0.42 -2.75
N VAL A 31 -11.45 -0.51 -1.79
CA VAL A 31 -11.52 -0.17 -0.35
C VAL A 31 -10.31 0.70 0.05
N LEU A 32 -9.10 0.32 -0.38
CA LEU A 32 -7.88 1.09 -0.13
C LEU A 32 -7.99 2.51 -0.67
N LYS A 33 -8.42 2.67 -1.92
CA LYS A 33 -8.64 3.96 -2.57
C LYS A 33 -9.63 4.85 -1.82
N ARG A 34 -10.72 4.26 -1.30
CA ARG A 34 -11.77 5.03 -0.61
C ARG A 34 -11.31 5.53 0.75
N ARG A 35 -10.59 4.71 1.52
CA ARG A 35 -10.41 4.93 2.97
C ARG A 35 -8.97 5.11 3.45
N TYR A 36 -7.96 4.61 2.72
CA TYR A 36 -6.62 4.43 3.28
C TYR A 36 -5.50 5.08 2.47
N LEU A 37 -5.57 5.07 1.14
CA LEU A 37 -4.56 5.70 0.29
C LEU A 37 -4.60 7.22 0.46
N LEU A 38 -3.42 7.83 0.57
CA LEU A 38 -3.29 9.28 0.67
C LEU A 38 -3.88 9.96 -0.56
N LYS A 39 -4.48 11.12 -0.30
CA LYS A 39 -5.08 12.00 -1.31
C LYS A 39 -4.46 13.38 -1.20
N ASP A 40 -4.34 14.06 -2.32
CA ASP A 40 -4.00 15.48 -2.34
C ASP A 40 -5.20 16.35 -1.91
N GLU A 41 -4.98 17.66 -1.89
CA GLU A 41 -5.98 18.67 -1.52
C GLU A 41 -7.22 18.67 -2.43
N LEU A 42 -7.09 18.14 -3.65
CA LEU A 42 -8.19 18.00 -4.62
C LEU A 42 -8.89 16.63 -4.50
N GLY A 43 -8.49 15.80 -3.54
CA GLY A 43 -9.04 14.48 -3.30
C GLY A 43 -8.54 13.40 -4.27
N LYS A 44 -7.52 13.68 -5.08
CA LYS A 44 -6.92 12.71 -6.01
C LYS A 44 -5.97 11.81 -5.24
N VAL A 45 -6.04 10.51 -5.51
CA VAL A 45 -5.17 9.51 -4.88
C VAL A 45 -3.74 9.69 -5.39
N VAL A 46 -2.78 9.82 -4.47
CA VAL A 46 -1.35 10.09 -4.76
C VAL A 46 -0.41 8.98 -4.28
N GLU A 47 -0.96 7.90 -3.73
CA GLU A 47 -0.23 6.78 -3.13
C GLU A 47 -0.69 5.45 -3.73
N THR A 48 0.22 4.49 -3.94
CA THR A 48 -0.10 3.10 -4.30
C THR A 48 -0.25 2.21 -3.05
N PRO A 49 -0.88 1.03 -3.15
CA PRO A 49 -0.93 0.07 -2.04
C PRO A 49 0.45 -0.29 -1.47
N GLY A 50 1.46 -0.50 -2.31
CA GLY A 50 2.83 -0.73 -1.85
C GLY A 50 3.41 0.45 -1.07
N GLN A 51 3.24 1.68 -1.57
CA GLN A 51 3.67 2.89 -0.85
C GLN A 51 2.93 3.06 0.49
N MET A 52 1.64 2.72 0.53
CA MET A 52 0.86 2.72 1.78
C MET A 52 1.46 1.76 2.81
N PHE A 53 1.84 0.55 2.40
CA PHE A 53 2.48 -0.43 3.28
C PHE A 53 3.85 0.04 3.74
N GLU A 54 4.66 0.63 2.86
CA GLU A 54 5.96 1.22 3.19
C GLU A 54 5.82 2.35 4.22
N ARG A 55 4.84 3.24 4.04
CA ARG A 55 4.55 4.32 4.99
C ARG A 55 4.17 3.78 6.37
N VAL A 56 3.31 2.77 6.43
CA VAL A 56 2.89 2.16 7.70
C VAL A 56 4.08 1.47 8.37
N ALA A 57 4.85 0.67 7.63
CA ALA A 57 6.04 -0.01 8.14
C ALA A 57 7.08 0.99 8.68
N THR A 58 7.30 2.09 7.96
CA THR A 58 8.19 3.18 8.37
C THR A 58 7.70 3.84 9.66
N ALA A 59 6.40 4.16 9.75
CA ALA A 59 5.83 4.80 10.93
C ALA A 59 5.97 3.92 12.18
N ILE A 60 5.74 2.61 12.05
CA ILE A 60 5.91 1.66 13.14
C ILE A 60 7.39 1.55 13.53
N ALA A 61 8.28 1.36 12.56
CA ALA A 61 9.70 1.18 12.84
C ALA A 61 10.35 2.43 13.43
N ARG A 62 9.90 3.63 13.06
CA ARG A 62 10.42 4.89 13.62
C ARG A 62 10.25 4.99 15.13
N ALA A 63 9.17 4.45 15.69
CA ALA A 63 8.94 4.46 17.13
C ALA A 63 10.06 3.74 17.92
N GLU A 64 10.77 2.82 17.29
CA GLU A 64 11.85 2.05 17.90
C GLU A 64 13.12 2.86 18.20
N LEU A 65 13.28 4.01 17.53
CA LEU A 65 14.35 4.95 17.86
C LEU A 65 14.19 5.51 19.28
N GLU A 66 12.94 5.76 19.70
CA GLU A 66 12.61 6.25 21.04
C GLU A 66 12.92 5.22 22.14
N TYR A 67 12.98 3.94 21.77
CA TYR A 67 13.41 2.83 22.65
C TYR A 67 14.91 2.54 22.56
N GLY A 68 15.69 3.41 21.91
CA GLY A 68 17.15 3.30 21.83
C GLY A 68 17.67 2.25 20.84
N LYS A 69 16.84 1.75 19.91
CA LYS A 69 17.32 0.84 18.87
C LYS A 69 18.19 1.59 17.85
N SER A 70 19.20 0.90 17.30
CA SER A 70 20.05 1.47 16.26
C SER A 70 19.29 1.66 14.94
N LYS A 71 19.80 2.53 14.06
CA LYS A 71 19.20 2.78 12.74
C LYS A 71 19.14 1.51 11.88
N GLU A 72 20.12 0.62 12.02
CA GLU A 72 20.17 -0.67 11.32
C GLU A 72 19.04 -1.57 11.80
N LYS A 73 18.81 -1.61 13.12
CA LYS A 73 17.72 -2.42 13.69
C LYS A 73 16.35 -1.87 13.31
N VAL A 74 16.20 -0.55 13.26
CA VAL A 74 14.98 0.13 12.79
C VAL A 74 14.69 -0.26 11.34
N LYS A 75 15.69 -0.22 10.44
CA LYS A 75 15.52 -0.66 9.04
C LYS A 75 15.16 -2.14 8.91
N GLU A 76 15.70 -3.00 9.77
CA GLU A 76 15.32 -4.41 9.81
C GLU A 76 13.83 -4.57 10.20
N ILE A 77 13.38 -3.82 11.21
CA ILE A 77 11.99 -3.85 11.68
C ILE A 77 11.04 -3.32 10.61
N GLU A 78 11.37 -2.21 9.97
CA GLU A 78 10.63 -1.64 8.83
C GLU A 78 10.44 -2.69 7.73
N ARG A 79 11.54 -3.33 7.30
CA ARG A 79 11.50 -4.36 6.25
C ARG A 79 10.66 -5.57 6.66
N ARG A 80 10.71 -5.96 7.94
CA ARG A 80 9.87 -7.04 8.47
C ARG A 80 8.39 -6.68 8.42
N PHE A 81 8.00 -5.48 8.86
CA PHE A 81 6.61 -5.04 8.82
C PHE A 81 6.08 -4.91 7.39
N TYR A 82 6.91 -4.48 6.44
CA TYR A 82 6.52 -4.43 5.03
C TYR A 82 6.24 -5.82 4.42
N GLN A 83 6.88 -6.88 4.96
CA GLN A 83 6.82 -8.25 4.41
C GLN A 83 5.82 -9.19 5.12
N LEU A 84 5.10 -8.71 6.14
CA LEU A 84 4.06 -9.48 6.85
C LEU A 84 2.88 -9.83 5.92
#